data_AF-A0A7J2RC47-F1
#
_entry.id   AF-A0A7J2RC47-F1
#
_cell.length_a   1.000
_cell.length_b   1.000
_cell.length_c   1.000
_cell.angle_alpha   90.00
_cell.angle_beta   90.00
_cell.angle_gamma   90.00
#
_symmetry.space_group_name_H-M   'P 1'
#
loop_
_entity.id
_entity.type
_entity.pdbx_description
1 polymer ?
#
loop_
_entity_poly.entity_id
_entity_poly.type
_entity_poly.pdbx_seq_one_letter_code
_entity_poly.pdbx_strand_id
1 'polypeptide(L)'
;MFSAITAFIKEMTKSTEALKTIDHGDITILLEYGDRIFGALFIKGSQTSEVRSPLKEFVNQFEQKYRKILKDWSGALHEFKDDDKLVQKIFKED
;
A
#
# COMPACT_ATOMS: atom_id res chain seq x y z
N MET A 1 -0.94 10.66 7.37
CA MET A 1 -2.40 10.76 7.15
C MET A 1 -3.08 9.40 7.13
N PHE A 2 -2.68 8.44 6.28
CA PHE A 2 -3.33 7.11 6.26
C PHE A 2 -3.27 6.35 7.58
N SER A 3 -2.14 6.38 8.30
CA SER A 3 -2.04 5.76 9.63
C SER A 3 -3.09 6.31 10.61
N ALA A 4 -3.39 7.61 10.54
CA ALA A 4 -4.42 8.25 11.36
C ALA A 4 -5.84 7.84 10.92
N ILE A 5 -6.13 7.79 9.62
CA ILE A 5 -7.43 7.32 9.09
C ILE A 5 -7.66 5.85 9.46
N THR A 6 -6.65 4.99 9.30
CA THR A 6 -6.76 3.57 9.67
C THR A 6 -6.94 3.38 11.16
N ALA A 7 -6.28 4.19 11.99
CA ALA A 7 -6.43 4.15 13.44
C ALA A 7 -7.84 4.61 13.86
N PHE A 8 -8.30 5.73 13.30
CA PHE A 8 -9.63 6.27 13.56
C PHE A 8 -10.73 5.29 13.16
N ILE A 9 -10.66 4.68 11.98
CA ILE A 9 -11.66 3.70 11.55
C ILE A 9 -11.64 2.46 12.46
N LYS A 10 -10.47 1.94 12.82
CA LYS A 10 -10.36 0.82 13.77
C LYS A 10 -10.99 1.14 15.12
N GLU A 11 -10.75 2.34 15.64
CA GLU A 11 -11.31 2.81 16.90
C GLU A 11 -12.84 2.93 16.84
N MET A 12 -13.37 3.57 15.79
CA MET A 12 -14.81 3.80 15.62
C MET A 12 -15.59 2.49 15.41
N THR A 13 -15.06 1.55 14.64
CA THR A 13 -15.76 0.29 14.34
C THR A 13 -15.47 -0.82 15.36
N LYS A 14 -14.56 -0.60 16.32
CA LYS A 14 -14.00 -1.63 17.22
C LYS A 14 -13.51 -2.88 16.47
N SER A 15 -13.11 -2.71 15.21
CA SER A 15 -12.72 -3.84 14.37
C SER A 15 -11.30 -4.26 14.72
N THR A 16 -11.09 -5.56 14.85
CA THR A 16 -9.76 -6.15 15.00
C THR A 16 -9.07 -6.35 13.66
N GLU A 17 -9.82 -6.27 12.55
CA GLU A 17 -9.28 -6.44 11.20
C GLU A 17 -8.61 -5.16 10.67
N ALA A 18 -7.65 -5.34 9.77
CA ALA A 18 -7.03 -4.23 9.05
C ALA A 18 -7.98 -3.69 7.97
N LEU A 19 -8.00 -2.37 7.80
CA LEU A 19 -8.80 -1.72 6.77
C LEU A 19 -8.23 -2.07 5.39
N LYS A 20 -8.96 -2.82 4.57
CA LYS A 20 -8.47 -3.28 3.25
C LYS A 20 -8.91 -2.43 2.07
N THR A 21 -10.05 -1.74 2.20
CA THR A 21 -10.64 -0.95 1.12
C THR A 21 -11.38 0.24 1.72
N ILE A 22 -11.25 1.41 1.10
CA ILE A 22 -12.09 2.58 1.33
C ILE A 22 -12.75 2.90 0.00
N ASP A 23 -14.07 2.82 -0.06
CA ASP A 23 -14.86 3.15 -1.24
C ASP A 23 -15.52 4.52 -1.02
N HIS A 24 -15.20 5.47 -1.90
CA HIS A 24 -15.80 6.78 -1.97
C HIS A 24 -16.28 7.02 -3.41
N GLY A 25 -17.23 6.22 -3.90
CA GLY A 25 -18.04 6.50 -5.10
C GLY A 25 -17.28 6.59 -6.42
N ASP A 26 -16.52 7.67 -6.62
CA ASP A 26 -15.65 7.90 -7.76
C ASP A 26 -14.21 7.40 -7.54
N ILE A 27 -13.79 7.25 -6.27
CA ILE A 27 -12.45 6.78 -5.88
C ILE A 27 -12.55 5.58 -4.96
N THR A 28 -11.84 4.50 -5.31
CA THR A 28 -11.54 3.40 -4.39
C THR A 28 -10.09 3.45 -3.96
N ILE A 29 -9.83 3.35 -2.65
CA ILE A 29 -8.50 3.21 -2.09
C ILE A 29 -8.33 1.77 -1.62
N LEU A 30 -7.38 1.04 -2.21
CA LEU A 30 -6.98 -0.29 -1.74
C LEU A 30 -5.78 -0.17 -0.82
N LEU A 31 -5.84 -0.89 0.31
CA LEU A 31 -4.75 -0.98 1.26
C LEU A 31 -4.26 -2.42 1.33
N GLU A 32 -2.94 -2.59 1.25
CA GLU A 32 -2.27 -3.88 1.40
C GLU A 32 -1.13 -3.75 2.41
N TYR A 33 -1.06 -4.67 3.37
CA TYR A 33 -0.13 -4.60 4.49
C TYR A 33 1.01 -5.59 4.32
N GLY A 34 2.24 -5.10 4.46
CA GLY A 34 3.44 -5.91 4.71
C GLY A 34 3.75 -5.97 6.20
N ASP A 35 4.92 -6.48 6.57
CA ASP A 35 5.33 -6.55 7.98
C ASP A 35 5.78 -5.19 8.51
N ARG A 36 6.37 -4.34 7.67
CA ARG A 36 6.94 -3.03 8.07
C ARG A 36 6.37 -1.83 7.33
N ILE A 37 5.65 -2.06 6.25
CA ILE A 37 5.04 -1.02 5.42
C ILE A 37 3.62 -1.42 5.02
N PHE A 38 2.86 -0.47 4.48
CA PHE A 38 1.63 -0.79 3.76
C PHE A 38 1.60 0.04 2.47
N GLY A 39 1.07 -0.56 1.41
CA GLY A 39 0.80 0.10 0.14
C GLY A 39 -0.62 0.63 0.11
N ALA A 40 -0.80 1.79 -0.53
CA ALA A 40 -2.11 2.36 -0.82
C ALA A 40 -2.21 2.64 -2.32
N LEU A 41 -3.24 2.11 -2.98
CA LEU A 41 -3.52 2.36 -4.40
C LEU A 41 -4.84 3.10 -4.56
N PHE A 42 -4.81 4.20 -5.32
CA PHE A 42 -5.98 4.99 -5.66
C PHE A 42 -6.47 4.60 -7.04
N ILE A 43 -7.74 4.21 -7.12
CA ILE A 43 -8.37 3.72 -8.35
C ILE A 43 -9.56 4.61 -8.62
N LYS A 44 -9.67 5.08 -9.86
CA LYS A 44 -10.86 5.79 -10.33
C LYS A 44 -11.79 4.79 -11.00
N GLY A 45 -13.05 4.72 -10.56
CA GLY A 45 -14.04 3.77 -11.09
C GLY A 45 -14.10 2.41 -10.36
N SER A 46 -14.83 1.44 -10.92
CA SER A 46 -15.25 0.20 -10.24
C SER A 46 -14.33 -1.02 -10.43
N GLN A 47 -13.26 -0.89 -11.23
CA GLN A 47 -12.32 -1.98 -11.57
C GLN A 47 -11.30 -2.20 -10.43
N THR A 48 -11.66 -3.01 -9.42
CA THR A 48 -10.84 -3.17 -8.20
C THR A 48 -10.15 -4.54 -8.07
N SER A 49 -10.64 -5.58 -8.75
CA SER A 49 -10.12 -6.94 -8.61
C SER A 49 -8.77 -7.15 -9.28
N GLU A 50 -8.56 -6.53 -10.44
CA GLU A 50 -7.35 -6.75 -11.26
C GLU A 50 -6.09 -6.15 -10.62
N VAL A 51 -6.25 -5.03 -9.90
CA VAL A 51 -5.13 -4.26 -9.34
C VAL A 51 -4.74 -4.65 -7.91
N ARG A 52 -5.50 -5.53 -7.25
CA ARG A 52 -5.16 -6.02 -5.91
C ARG A 52 -3.92 -6.94 -5.93
N SER A 53 -3.80 -7.79 -6.94
CA SER A 53 -2.65 -8.70 -7.08
C SER A 53 -1.33 -7.94 -7.32
N PRO A 54 -1.27 -6.97 -8.27
CA PRO A 54 -0.12 -6.10 -8.44
C PRO A 54 0.27 -5.32 -7.17
N LEU A 55 -0.70 -4.75 -6.44
CA LEU A 55 -0.40 -4.04 -5.19
C LEU A 55 0.24 -4.95 -4.13
N LYS A 56 -0.26 -6.17 -3.98
CA LYS A 56 0.32 -7.17 -3.08
C LYS A 56 1.71 -7.60 -3.50
N GLU A 57 1.91 -7.82 -4.80
CA GLU A 57 3.22 -8.12 -5.34
C GLU A 57 4.22 -6.98 -5.08
N PHE A 58 3.78 -5.73 -5.27
CA PHE A 58 4.59 -4.55 -5.00
C PHE A 58 5.02 -4.47 -3.54
N VAL A 59 4.09 -4.56 -2.59
CA VAL A 59 4.40 -4.49 -1.15
C VAL A 59 5.40 -5.59 -0.76
N ASN A 60 5.19 -6.82 -1.25
CA ASN A 60 6.08 -7.94 -0.97
C ASN A 60 7.49 -7.74 -1.57
N GLN A 61 7.59 -7.34 -2.83
CA GLN A 61 8.89 -7.12 -3.48
C GLN A 61 9.63 -5.93 -2.88
N PHE A 62 8.92 -4.84 -2.57
CA PHE A 62 9.49 -3.66 -1.94
C PHE A 62 10.08 -4.02 -0.56
N GLU A 63 9.29 -4.71 0.27
CA GLU A 63 9.72 -5.09 1.60
C GLU A 63 10.87 -6.11 1.56
N GLN A 64 10.85 -7.05 0.61
CA GLN A 64 11.97 -7.98 0.43
C GLN A 64 13.25 -7.26 -0.01
N LYS A 65 13.14 -6.35 -0.99
CA LYS A 65 14.27 -5.58 -1.53
C LYS A 65 14.92 -4.71 -0.46
N TYR A 66 14.10 -4.04 0.36
CA TYR A 66 14.57 -3.09 1.36
C TYR A 66 14.56 -3.60 2.80
N ARG A 67 14.44 -4.92 3.01
CA ARG A 67 14.29 -5.54 4.33
C ARG A 67 15.30 -5.04 5.37
N LYS A 68 16.57 -4.87 4.96
CA LYS A 68 17.64 -4.39 5.84
C LYS A 68 17.44 -2.93 6.23
N ILE A 69 17.05 -2.09 5.28
CA ILE A 69 16.79 -0.67 5.49
C ILE A 69 15.55 -0.50 6.36
N LEU A 70 14.46 -1.19 6.03
CA LEU A 70 13.17 -1.13 6.71
C LEU A 70 13.23 -1.54 8.19
N LYS A 71 14.20 -2.37 8.58
CA LYS A 71 14.36 -2.81 9.97
C LYS A 71 14.59 -1.64 10.94
N ASP A 72 15.44 -0.70 10.55
CA ASP A 72 15.87 0.43 11.38
C ASP A 72 15.61 1.76 10.66
N TRP A 73 14.54 1.79 9.84
CA TRP A 73 14.26 2.91 8.95
C TRP A 73 13.80 4.14 9.71
N SER A 74 14.52 5.24 9.52
CA SER A 74 14.24 6.55 10.13
C SER A 74 13.10 7.32 9.47
N GLY A 75 12.50 6.78 8.41
CA GLY A 75 11.57 7.51 7.54
C GLY A 75 12.25 8.24 6.37
N ALA A 76 13.59 8.14 6.25
CA ALA A 76 14.33 8.77 5.18
C ALA A 76 14.02 8.16 3.80
N LEU A 77 13.43 8.93 2.89
CA LEU A 77 13.01 8.47 1.57
C LEU A 77 14.17 8.28 0.57
N HIS A 78 15.34 8.85 0.85
CA HIS A 78 16.47 8.80 -0.08
C HIS A 78 17.00 7.38 -0.32
N GLU A 79 16.74 6.46 0.62
CA GLU A 79 17.07 5.04 0.56
C GLU A 79 16.30 4.28 -0.54
N PHE A 80 15.20 4.86 -1.07
CA PHE A 80 14.32 4.24 -2.07
C PHE A 80 14.30 4.96 -3.42
N LYS A 81 15.25 5.90 -3.66
CA LYS A 81 15.23 6.79 -4.83
C LYS A 81 15.12 6.10 -6.18
N ASP A 82 15.58 4.86 -6.29
CA ASP A 82 15.63 4.10 -7.55
C ASP A 82 14.49 3.07 -7.71
N ASP A 83 13.45 3.13 -6.87
CA ASP A 83 12.39 2.11 -6.87
C ASP A 83 11.13 2.47 -7.66
N ASP A 84 11.16 3.60 -8.37
CA ASP A 84 10.25 3.86 -9.48
C ASP A 84 10.25 2.71 -10.49
N LYS A 85 11.41 2.06 -10.67
CA LYS A 85 11.57 0.85 -11.50
C LYS A 85 10.70 -0.32 -11.03
N LEU A 86 10.48 -0.48 -9.73
CA LEU A 86 9.65 -1.58 -9.22
C LEU A 86 8.18 -1.32 -9.51
N VAL A 87 7.74 -0.06 -9.35
CA VAL A 87 6.38 0.36 -9.73
C VAL A 87 6.17 0.12 -11.23
N GLN A 88 7.08 0.60 -12.07
CA GLN A 88 7.01 0.40 -13.52
C GLN A 88 7.10 -1.07 -13.93
N LYS A 89 7.76 -1.93 -13.14
CA LYS A 89 7.83 -3.36 -13.45
C LYS A 89 6.49 -4.06 -13.22
N ILE A 90 5.78 -3.68 -12.15
CA ILE A 90 4.59 -4.38 -11.65
C ILE A 90 3.30 -3.82 -12.25
N PHE A 91 3.24 -2.50 -12.50
CA PHE A 91 2.05 -1.82 -12.99
C PHE A 91 2.20 -1.37 -14.45
N LYS A 92 2.87 -2.17 -15.30
CA LYS A 92 3.00 -1.83 -16.73
C LYS A 92 1.62 -1.68 -17.37
N GLU A 93 1.45 -0.63 -18.14
CA GLU A 93 0.43 -0.59 -19.18
C GLU A 93 0.89 -1.54 -20.30
N ASP A 94 0.01 -2.45 -20.71
CA ASP A 94 0.18 -3.25 -21.94
C ASP A 94 0.09 -2.35 -23.19
#